data_AF-A0A1M4U458-F1
#
_entry.id   AF-A0A1M4U458-F1
#
_cell.length_a   1.000
_cell.length_b   1.000
_cell.length_c   1.000
_cell.angle_alpha   90.00
_cell.angle_beta   90.00
_cell.angle_gamma   90.00
#
_symmetry.space_group_name_H-M   'P 1'
#
loop_
_entity.id
_entity.type
_entity.pdbx_description
1 polymer ?
#
loop_
_entity_poly.entity_id
_entity_poly.type
_entity_poly.pdbx_seq_one_letter_code
_entity_poly.pdbx_strand_id
1 'polypeptide(L)'
;MLVYNKICNDDKEKKDCCDKNPGHENEGGDSCYDTWVKDLRQVTSDWRKANAVALKTETEYGLVLEERDRLKAWRSDWEATDEKVDALCRQLELFMLHLVKVGMVTEKTYEAIEILFCMTEDLYIRVDKLKTGYDKLLQCIQCLNRPELGPGIGIMKCIENYGAKLDAVIQTRDVLITQIITALELAYDMHINISEEYGLKSVILYWKKKFNCKGPCGCDHNHNTQQAKIVPGNQGNDSCKLQPRISLPIDEDDYFTGLEDDYKKVKEELDRLKVELDAAREKRDTLLACKQSLEKAIEEVNPANKCK
;
A
#
# COMPACT_ATOMS: atom_id res chain seq x y z
N MET A 1 48.25 -21.77 17.87
CA MET A 1 48.19 -21.96 19.34
C MET A 1 49.08 -20.89 19.94
N LEU A 2 48.49 -19.85 20.56
CA LEU A 2 49.20 -18.63 20.96
C LEU A 2 50.14 -18.92 22.13
N VAL A 3 51.43 -18.59 21.98
CA VAL A 3 52.51 -18.80 22.98
C VAL A 3 52.20 -18.12 24.32
N TYR A 4 51.34 -17.10 24.32
CA TYR A 4 50.95 -16.31 25.49
C TYR A 4 50.04 -17.04 26.50
N ASN A 5 49.37 -18.14 26.11
CA ASN A 5 48.49 -18.88 27.03
C ASN A 5 49.26 -19.60 28.15
N LYS A 6 50.57 -19.84 27.99
CA LYS A 6 51.40 -20.44 29.04
C LYS A 6 51.74 -19.47 30.17
N ILE A 7 51.95 -18.19 29.85
CA ILE A 7 52.39 -17.17 30.80
C ILE A 7 51.20 -16.62 31.61
N CYS A 8 50.02 -16.54 30.99
CA CYS A 8 48.84 -15.91 31.60
C CYS A 8 48.07 -16.81 32.60
N ASN A 9 48.54 -18.03 32.91
CA ASN A 9 47.81 -19.01 33.75
C ASN A 9 48.63 -19.81 34.78
N ASP A 10 49.93 -19.54 34.99
CA ASP A 10 50.75 -20.33 35.91
C ASP A 10 51.21 -19.52 37.14
N ASP A 11 50.47 -19.65 38.26
CA ASP A 11 50.91 -19.17 39.60
C ASP A 11 52.27 -19.78 40.03
N LYS A 12 52.68 -20.87 39.38
CA LYS A 12 54.00 -21.51 39.54
C LYS A 12 55.15 -20.66 39.01
N GLU A 13 55.01 -20.02 37.84
CA GLU A 13 56.08 -19.20 37.25
C GLU A 13 56.33 -17.92 38.07
N LYS A 14 55.29 -17.41 38.74
CA LYS A 14 55.37 -16.26 39.64
C LYS A 14 56.15 -16.56 40.92
N LYS A 15 56.00 -17.78 41.44
CA LYS A 15 56.72 -18.26 42.63
C LYS A 15 58.21 -18.53 42.33
N ASP A 16 58.48 -19.19 41.19
CA ASP A 16 59.85 -19.46 40.72
C ASP A 16 60.65 -18.18 40.40
N CYS A 17 59.97 -17.07 40.09
CA CYS A 17 60.64 -15.79 39.84
C CYS A 17 61.15 -15.10 41.11
N CYS A 18 60.39 -15.15 42.21
CA CYS A 18 60.79 -14.54 43.49
C CYS A 18 61.74 -15.44 44.31
N ASP A 19 61.84 -16.74 44.01
CA ASP A 19 62.68 -17.71 44.76
C ASP A 19 64.14 -17.83 44.26
N LYS A 20 64.57 -17.06 43.24
CA LYS A 20 65.99 -17.04 42.81
C LYS A 20 66.86 -16.26 43.82
N ASN A 21 67.52 -17.01 44.71
CA ASN A 21 68.53 -16.54 45.66
C ASN A 21 69.51 -15.49 45.06
N PRO A 22 69.80 -14.37 45.75
CA PRO A 22 70.67 -13.29 45.25
C PRO A 22 72.17 -13.62 45.46
N GLY A 23 72.59 -14.81 45.06
CA GLY A 23 73.91 -15.35 45.40
C GLY A 23 74.46 -16.29 44.34
N HIS A 24 74.58 -15.82 43.10
CA HIS A 24 75.64 -16.25 42.20
C HIS A 24 75.73 -15.28 41.02
N GLU A 25 76.88 -14.60 40.91
CA GLU A 25 77.29 -13.87 39.71
C GLU A 25 77.39 -14.87 38.55
N ASN A 26 76.39 -14.87 37.67
CA ASN A 26 76.54 -15.34 36.32
C ASN A 26 76.02 -14.23 35.40
N GLU A 27 76.91 -13.76 34.53
CA GLU A 27 76.62 -12.82 33.46
C GLU A 27 75.46 -13.35 32.59
N GLY A 28 74.37 -12.57 32.51
CA GLY A 28 73.17 -12.92 31.74
C GLY A 28 71.90 -13.16 32.55
N GLY A 29 71.72 -12.51 33.71
CA GLY A 29 70.51 -12.60 34.51
C GLY A 29 69.30 -11.92 33.87
N ASP A 30 68.57 -12.63 33.00
CA ASP A 30 67.21 -12.26 32.59
C ASP A 30 66.30 -12.40 33.82
N SER A 31 65.98 -11.28 34.48
CA SER A 31 64.95 -11.25 35.51
C SER A 31 63.60 -11.48 34.83
N CYS A 32 62.73 -12.33 35.39
CA CYS A 32 61.42 -12.56 34.77
C CYS A 32 60.57 -11.27 34.75
N TYR A 33 60.92 -10.27 35.57
CA TYR A 33 60.44 -8.90 35.47
C TYR A 33 60.75 -8.26 34.10
N ASP A 34 61.99 -8.33 33.61
CA ASP A 34 62.36 -7.76 32.30
C ASP A 34 61.68 -8.49 31.14
N THR A 35 61.50 -9.81 31.27
CA THR A 35 60.76 -10.63 30.30
C THR A 35 59.28 -10.27 30.27
N TRP A 36 58.63 -10.16 31.43
CA TRP A 36 57.22 -9.78 31.52
C TRP A 36 56.96 -8.34 31.08
N VAL A 37 57.89 -7.41 31.36
CA VAL A 37 57.81 -6.04 30.85
C VAL A 37 57.88 -6.00 29.32
N LYS A 38 58.73 -6.85 28.70
CA LYS A 38 58.81 -7.00 27.25
C LYS A 38 57.53 -7.61 26.67
N ASP A 39 56.99 -8.64 27.31
CA ASP A 39 55.73 -9.29 26.90
C ASP A 39 54.53 -8.36 27.07
N LEU A 40 54.47 -7.56 28.15
CA LEU A 40 53.42 -6.56 28.35
C LEU A 40 53.44 -5.51 27.23
N ARG A 41 54.61 -5.06 26.76
CA ARG A 41 54.72 -4.15 25.61
C ARG A 41 54.16 -4.79 24.34
N GLN A 42 54.48 -6.06 24.11
CA GLN A 42 54.01 -6.80 22.95
C GLN A 42 52.48 -7.04 22.99
N VAL A 43 51.96 -7.56 24.11
CA VAL A 43 50.53 -7.79 24.33
C VAL A 43 49.74 -6.48 24.27
N THR A 44 50.27 -5.38 24.80
CA THR A 44 49.64 -4.05 24.67
C THR A 44 49.56 -3.59 23.21
N SER A 45 50.62 -3.81 22.42
CA SER A 45 50.63 -3.49 20.99
C SER A 45 49.62 -4.34 20.21
N ASP A 46 49.58 -5.64 20.48
CA ASP A 46 48.68 -6.57 19.80
C ASP A 46 47.21 -6.35 20.23
N TRP A 47 46.97 -6.02 21.50
CA TRP A 47 45.65 -5.59 21.98
C TRP A 47 45.18 -4.32 21.28
N ARG A 48 46.03 -3.30 21.13
CA ARG A 48 45.65 -2.05 20.42
C ARG A 48 45.23 -2.33 18.98
N LYS A 49 45.96 -3.22 18.28
CA LYS A 49 45.60 -3.65 16.93
C LYS A 49 44.27 -4.41 16.91
N ALA A 50 44.08 -5.38 17.81
CA ALA A 50 42.85 -6.14 17.89
C ALA A 50 41.64 -5.26 18.24
N ASN A 51 41.82 -4.28 19.14
CA ASN A 51 40.78 -3.31 19.49
C ASN A 51 40.40 -2.41 18.31
N ALA A 52 41.39 -1.94 17.54
CA ALA A 52 41.12 -1.14 16.33
C ALA A 52 40.37 -1.94 15.27
N VAL A 53 40.71 -3.22 15.07
CA VAL A 53 39.98 -4.12 14.16
C VAL A 53 38.55 -4.34 14.64
N ALA A 54 38.36 -4.67 15.92
CA ALA A 54 37.02 -4.88 16.49
C ALA A 54 36.13 -3.63 16.34
N LEU A 55 36.67 -2.43 16.62
CA LEU A 55 35.93 -1.17 16.48
C LEU A 55 35.57 -0.86 15.01
N LYS A 56 36.50 -1.14 14.09
CA LYS A 56 36.26 -0.97 12.65
C LYS A 56 35.14 -1.90 12.19
N THR A 57 35.24 -3.20 12.48
CA THR A 57 34.22 -4.19 12.09
C THR A 57 32.87 -3.91 12.76
N GLU A 58 32.86 -3.39 13.99
CA GLU A 58 31.63 -2.95 14.68
C GLU A 58 30.96 -1.78 13.96
N THR A 59 31.75 -0.82 13.47
CA THR A 59 31.25 0.31 12.69
C THR A 59 30.69 -0.16 11.34
N GLU A 60 31.43 -1.02 10.63
CA GLU A 60 30.99 -1.60 9.35
C GLU A 60 29.70 -2.41 9.52
N TYR A 61 29.62 -3.24 10.57
CA TYR A 61 28.41 -3.98 10.92
C TYR A 61 27.22 -3.05 11.18
N GLY A 62 27.42 -1.95 11.91
CA GLY A 62 26.39 -0.95 12.19
C GLY A 62 25.84 -0.30 10.91
N LEU A 63 26.72 0.09 9.99
CA LEU A 63 26.32 0.69 8.71
C LEU A 63 25.51 -0.27 7.83
N VAL A 64 25.97 -1.53 7.72
CA VAL A 64 25.28 -2.56 6.93
C VAL A 64 23.93 -2.94 7.58
N LEU A 65 23.85 -2.92 8.91
CA LEU A 65 22.60 -3.15 9.63
C LEU A 65 21.56 -2.07 9.30
N GLU A 66 21.96 -0.79 9.36
CA GLU A 66 21.09 0.34 9.00
C GLU A 66 20.62 0.26 7.55
N GLU A 67 21.51 -0.07 6.62
CA GLU A 67 21.16 -0.26 5.22
C GLU A 67 20.17 -1.40 5.02
N ARG A 68 20.39 -2.56 5.66
CA ARG A 68 19.47 -3.69 5.63
C ARG A 68 18.09 -3.31 6.12
N ASP A 69 18.02 -2.59 7.24
CA ASP A 69 16.75 -2.17 7.84
C ASP A 69 16.01 -1.17 6.96
N ARG A 70 16.73 -0.25 6.31
CA ARG A 70 16.16 0.65 5.30
C ARG A 70 15.59 -0.10 4.11
N LEU A 71 16.35 -1.05 3.54
CA LEU A 71 15.90 -1.86 2.39
C LEU A 71 14.70 -2.74 2.77
N LYS A 72 14.70 -3.31 3.98
CA LYS A 72 13.57 -4.10 4.50
C LYS A 72 12.30 -3.25 4.63
N ALA A 73 12.41 -2.06 5.21
CA ALA A 73 11.28 -1.14 5.34
C ALA A 73 10.76 -0.75 3.96
N TRP A 74 11.66 -0.41 3.03
CA TRP A 74 11.28 -0.03 1.68
C TRP A 74 10.55 -1.17 0.94
N ARG A 75 11.04 -2.40 1.05
CA ARG A 75 10.37 -3.57 0.47
C ARG A 75 8.97 -3.78 1.06
N SER A 76 8.86 -3.70 2.38
CA SER A 76 7.58 -3.86 3.09
C SER A 76 6.55 -2.79 2.70
N ASP A 77 6.99 -1.54 2.49
CA ASP A 77 6.11 -0.46 2.05
C ASP A 77 5.56 -0.71 0.63
N TRP A 78 6.36 -1.31 -0.25
CA TRP A 78 5.93 -1.67 -1.60
C TRP A 78 4.96 -2.86 -1.60
N GLU A 79 5.28 -3.92 -0.87
CA GLU A 79 4.37 -5.07 -0.69
C GLU A 79 3.00 -4.59 -0.17
N ALA A 80 2.99 -3.74 0.86
CA ALA A 80 1.77 -3.16 1.41
C ALA A 80 1.03 -2.22 0.43
N THR A 81 1.75 -1.61 -0.52
CA THR A 81 1.14 -0.78 -1.57
C THR A 81 0.49 -1.66 -2.63
N ASP A 82 1.15 -2.73 -3.06
CA ASP A 82 0.63 -3.70 -4.02
C ASP A 82 -0.64 -4.38 -3.49
N GLU A 83 -0.65 -4.82 -2.23
CA GLU A 83 -1.86 -5.36 -1.58
C GLU A 83 -3.05 -4.37 -1.60
N LYS A 84 -2.79 -3.07 -1.39
CA LYS A 84 -3.82 -2.03 -1.44
C LYS A 84 -4.32 -1.80 -2.86
N VAL A 85 -3.43 -1.83 -3.84
CA VAL A 85 -3.78 -1.73 -5.26
C VAL A 85 -4.68 -2.92 -5.63
N ASP A 86 -4.33 -4.13 -5.21
CA ASP A 86 -5.10 -5.34 -5.42
C ASP A 86 -6.50 -5.25 -4.81
N ALA A 87 -6.60 -4.79 -3.57
CA ALA A 87 -7.88 -4.55 -2.90
C ALA A 87 -8.73 -3.53 -3.66
N LEU A 88 -8.10 -2.44 -4.13
CA LEU A 88 -8.77 -1.41 -4.92
C LEU A 88 -9.21 -1.95 -6.29
N CYS A 89 -8.40 -2.78 -6.96
CA CYS A 89 -8.76 -3.44 -8.21
C CYS A 89 -10.00 -4.32 -8.05
N ARG A 90 -10.09 -5.11 -6.97
CA ARG A 90 -11.29 -5.92 -6.65
C ARG A 90 -12.52 -5.04 -6.42
N GLN A 91 -12.35 -3.92 -5.71
CA GLN A 91 -13.44 -2.97 -5.47
C GLN A 91 -13.91 -2.31 -6.78
N LEU A 92 -12.98 -1.88 -7.65
CA LEU A 92 -13.30 -1.30 -8.95
C LEU A 92 -14.03 -2.31 -9.84
N GLU A 93 -13.66 -3.60 -9.80
CA GLU A 93 -14.36 -4.65 -10.52
C GLU A 93 -15.81 -4.85 -10.05
N LEU A 94 -16.02 -4.93 -8.74
CA LEU A 94 -17.36 -4.98 -8.15
C LEU A 94 -18.17 -3.75 -8.52
N PHE A 95 -17.56 -2.56 -8.47
CA PHE A 95 -18.22 -1.31 -8.79
C PHE A 95 -18.59 -1.23 -10.28
N MET A 96 -17.71 -1.67 -11.19
CA MET A 96 -18.03 -1.81 -12.61
C MET A 96 -19.21 -2.75 -12.86
N LEU A 97 -19.25 -3.90 -12.20
CA LEU A 97 -20.38 -4.84 -12.27
C LEU A 97 -21.70 -4.17 -11.86
N HIS A 98 -21.68 -3.36 -10.80
CA HIS A 98 -22.85 -2.61 -10.37
C HIS A 98 -23.24 -1.54 -11.39
N LEU A 99 -22.27 -0.80 -11.95
CA LEU A 99 -22.56 0.21 -12.97
C LEU A 99 -23.16 -0.37 -14.24
N VAL A 100 -22.70 -1.54 -14.68
CA VAL A 100 -23.32 -2.24 -15.82
C VAL A 100 -24.77 -2.59 -15.51
N LYS A 101 -25.05 -3.13 -14.31
CA LYS A 101 -26.42 -3.44 -13.88
C LYS A 101 -27.29 -2.19 -13.81
N VAL A 102 -26.78 -1.12 -13.21
CA VAL A 102 -27.49 0.17 -13.13
C VAL A 102 -27.78 0.68 -14.53
N GLY A 103 -26.81 0.67 -15.44
CA GLY A 103 -27.01 1.07 -16.84
C GLY A 103 -28.13 0.29 -17.54
N MET A 104 -28.14 -1.05 -17.41
CA MET A 104 -29.20 -1.89 -17.97
C MET A 104 -30.59 -1.60 -17.37
N VAL A 105 -30.65 -1.40 -16.05
CA VAL A 105 -31.92 -1.08 -15.36
C VAL A 105 -32.41 0.31 -15.77
N THR A 106 -31.51 1.29 -15.89
CA THR A 106 -31.84 2.65 -16.33
C THR A 106 -32.41 2.64 -17.74
N GLU A 107 -31.81 1.88 -18.68
CA GLU A 107 -32.33 1.73 -20.05
C GLU A 107 -33.76 1.17 -20.05
N LYS A 108 -34.00 0.09 -19.30
CA LYS A 108 -35.34 -0.51 -19.19
C LYS A 108 -36.35 0.40 -18.48
N THR A 109 -35.88 1.18 -17.52
CA THR A 109 -36.71 2.17 -16.82
C THR A 109 -37.12 3.29 -17.76
N TYR A 110 -36.19 3.77 -18.59
CA TYR A 110 -36.48 4.76 -19.63
C TYR A 110 -37.55 4.26 -20.61
N GLU A 111 -37.40 3.05 -21.17
CA GLU A 111 -38.40 2.42 -22.04
C GLU A 111 -39.79 2.35 -21.37
N ALA A 112 -39.84 1.97 -20.09
CA ALA A 112 -41.09 1.86 -19.35
C ALA A 112 -41.76 3.23 -19.12
N ILE A 113 -40.97 4.27 -18.81
CA ILE A 113 -41.48 5.64 -18.63
C ILE A 113 -42.00 6.18 -19.96
N GLU A 114 -41.31 5.93 -21.08
CA GLU A 114 -41.77 6.33 -22.41
C GLU A 114 -43.12 5.69 -22.75
N ILE A 115 -43.27 4.38 -22.53
CA ILE A 115 -44.56 3.68 -22.71
C ILE A 115 -45.64 4.31 -21.83
N LEU A 116 -45.34 4.58 -20.55
CA LEU A 116 -46.29 5.19 -19.63
C LEU A 116 -46.69 6.60 -20.09
N PHE A 117 -45.76 7.39 -20.62
CA PHE A 117 -46.03 8.70 -21.20
C PHE A 117 -47.02 8.58 -22.36
N CYS A 118 -46.75 7.70 -23.33
CA CYS A 118 -47.64 7.49 -24.48
C CYS A 118 -49.04 7.01 -24.08
N MET A 119 -49.13 6.09 -23.11
CA MET A 119 -50.42 5.63 -22.58
C MET A 119 -51.19 6.75 -21.87
N THR A 120 -50.48 7.59 -21.11
CA THR A 120 -51.07 8.73 -20.40
C THR A 120 -51.58 9.78 -21.39
N GLU A 121 -50.80 10.08 -22.42
CA GLU A 121 -51.18 11.00 -23.50
C GLU A 121 -52.45 10.51 -24.24
N ASP A 122 -52.48 9.25 -24.68
CA ASP A 122 -53.65 8.68 -25.36
C ASP A 122 -54.90 8.67 -24.46
N LEU A 123 -54.75 8.35 -23.16
CA LEU A 123 -55.84 8.44 -22.19
C LEU A 123 -56.42 9.85 -22.16
N TYR A 124 -55.58 10.88 -22.02
CA TYR A 124 -56.06 12.26 -21.92
C TYR A 124 -56.64 12.80 -23.23
N ILE A 125 -56.10 12.39 -24.39
CA ILE A 125 -56.73 12.67 -25.69
C ILE A 125 -58.16 12.10 -25.76
N ARG A 126 -58.37 10.89 -25.26
CA ARG A 126 -59.71 10.26 -25.23
C ARG A 126 -60.63 10.95 -24.24
N VAL A 127 -60.12 11.30 -23.05
CA VAL A 127 -60.87 12.03 -22.02
C VAL A 127 -61.29 13.42 -22.52
N ASP A 128 -60.42 14.14 -23.23
CA ASP A 128 -60.74 15.46 -23.78
C ASP A 128 -61.81 15.39 -24.88
N LYS A 129 -61.77 14.36 -25.73
CA LYS A 129 -62.83 14.07 -26.71
C LYS A 129 -64.16 13.76 -26.01
N LEU A 130 -64.12 12.99 -24.93
CA LEU A 130 -65.30 12.62 -24.14
C LEU A 130 -65.90 13.84 -23.45
N LYS A 131 -65.06 14.73 -22.89
CA LYS A 131 -65.46 16.02 -22.31
C LYS A 131 -66.13 16.91 -23.34
N THR A 132 -65.54 17.02 -24.53
CA THR A 132 -66.15 17.77 -25.64
C THR A 132 -67.54 17.21 -26.01
N GLY A 133 -67.71 15.89 -26.02
CA GLY A 133 -69.01 15.25 -26.26
C GLY A 133 -70.02 15.50 -25.14
N TYR A 134 -69.57 15.42 -23.89
CA TYR A 134 -70.36 15.72 -22.70
C TYR A 134 -70.85 17.17 -22.69
N ASP A 135 -69.96 18.13 -22.94
CA ASP A 135 -70.30 19.56 -22.93
C ASP A 135 -71.30 19.91 -24.05
N LYS A 136 -71.16 19.32 -25.24
CA LYS A 136 -72.14 19.44 -26.34
C LYS A 136 -73.50 18.87 -25.95
N LEU A 137 -73.54 17.70 -25.31
CA LEU A 137 -74.79 17.10 -24.85
C LEU A 137 -75.50 17.98 -23.82
N LEU A 138 -74.76 18.50 -22.84
CA LEU A 138 -75.25 19.44 -21.84
C LEU A 138 -75.84 20.69 -22.49
N GLN A 139 -75.13 21.26 -23.46
CA GLN A 139 -75.61 22.42 -24.22
C GLN A 139 -76.91 22.12 -24.96
N CYS A 140 -77.02 20.95 -25.63
CA CYS A 140 -78.25 20.53 -26.29
C CYS A 140 -79.42 20.36 -25.30
N ILE A 141 -79.18 19.75 -24.14
CA ILE A 141 -80.20 19.59 -23.09
C ILE A 141 -80.69 20.96 -22.60
N GLN A 142 -79.76 21.89 -22.36
CA GLN A 142 -80.08 23.26 -21.95
C GLN A 142 -80.92 23.99 -23.01
N CYS A 143 -80.63 23.80 -24.30
CA CYS A 143 -81.43 24.37 -25.40
C CYS A 143 -82.86 23.82 -25.50
N LEU A 144 -83.11 22.58 -25.08
CA LEU A 144 -84.45 21.97 -25.12
C LEU A 144 -85.40 22.56 -24.08
N ASN A 145 -84.88 23.14 -22.99
CA ASN A 145 -85.61 23.84 -21.95
C ASN A 145 -86.80 23.06 -21.35
N ARG A 146 -86.65 21.74 -21.23
CA ARG A 146 -87.70 20.82 -20.73
C ARG A 146 -87.63 20.67 -19.20
N PRO A 147 -88.75 20.83 -18.47
CA PRO A 147 -88.77 20.70 -17.00
C PRO A 147 -88.30 19.33 -16.49
N GLU A 148 -88.56 18.26 -17.25
CA GLU A 148 -88.21 16.89 -16.88
C GLU A 148 -86.70 16.60 -16.97
N LEU A 149 -85.95 17.49 -17.63
CA LEU A 149 -84.49 17.47 -17.74
C LEU A 149 -83.84 18.57 -16.91
N GLY A 150 -84.56 19.08 -15.89
CA GLY A 150 -84.03 20.06 -14.96
C GLY A 150 -82.85 19.52 -14.12
N PRO A 151 -81.98 20.41 -13.60
CA PRO A 151 -80.84 20.03 -12.77
C PRO A 151 -81.22 19.14 -11.59
N GLY A 152 -80.42 18.13 -11.30
CA GLY A 152 -80.62 17.23 -10.16
C GLY A 152 -81.80 16.24 -10.24
N ILE A 153 -82.56 16.21 -11.34
CA ILE A 153 -83.74 15.36 -11.51
C ILE A 153 -83.45 14.22 -12.51
N GLY A 154 -83.93 13.02 -12.21
CA GLY A 154 -83.95 11.89 -13.14
C GLY A 154 -82.58 11.60 -13.79
N ILE A 155 -82.56 11.57 -15.12
CA ILE A 155 -81.34 11.32 -15.90
C ILE A 155 -80.30 12.43 -15.76
N MET A 156 -80.72 13.67 -15.46
CA MET A 156 -79.82 14.82 -15.35
C MET A 156 -78.88 14.69 -14.14
N LYS A 157 -79.37 14.14 -13.02
CA LYS A 157 -78.54 13.82 -11.84
C LYS A 157 -77.40 12.83 -12.18
N CYS A 158 -77.67 11.86 -13.05
CA CYS A 158 -76.66 10.89 -13.49
C CYS A 158 -75.62 11.57 -14.40
N ILE A 159 -76.06 12.44 -15.30
CA ILE A 159 -75.19 13.21 -16.21
C ILE A 159 -74.28 14.14 -15.40
N GLU A 160 -74.82 14.88 -14.42
CA GLU A 160 -74.04 15.77 -13.54
C GLU A 160 -72.98 15.02 -12.74
N ASN A 161 -73.33 13.85 -12.17
CA ASN A 161 -72.38 13.00 -11.45
C ASN A 161 -71.28 12.48 -12.38
N TYR A 162 -71.63 12.09 -13.61
CA TYR A 162 -70.66 11.71 -14.62
C TYR A 162 -69.71 12.85 -14.97
N GLY A 163 -70.24 14.08 -15.16
CA GLY A 163 -69.43 15.27 -15.40
C GLY A 163 -68.45 15.57 -14.27
N ALA A 164 -68.91 15.50 -13.01
CA ALA A 164 -68.05 15.71 -11.85
C ALA A 164 -66.88 14.70 -11.80
N LYS A 165 -67.14 13.43 -12.14
CA LYS A 165 -66.09 12.40 -12.25
C LYS A 165 -65.14 12.68 -13.42
N LEU A 166 -65.66 13.14 -14.55
CA LEU A 166 -64.85 13.48 -15.72
C LEU A 166 -63.92 14.66 -15.42
N ASP A 167 -64.43 15.70 -14.77
CA ASP A 167 -63.64 16.85 -14.35
C ASP A 167 -62.57 16.46 -13.32
N ALA A 168 -62.89 15.55 -12.40
CA ALA A 168 -61.91 15.02 -11.45
C ALA A 168 -60.76 14.28 -12.16
N VAL A 169 -61.04 13.48 -13.20
CA VAL A 169 -60.00 12.81 -13.99
C VAL A 169 -59.15 13.81 -14.79
N ILE A 170 -59.77 14.86 -15.35
CA ILE A 170 -59.04 15.92 -16.06
C ILE A 170 -58.09 16.67 -15.11
N GLN A 171 -58.52 16.93 -13.88
CA GLN A 171 -57.69 17.61 -12.87
C GLN A 171 -56.42 16.83 -12.51
N THR A 172 -56.39 15.50 -12.67
CA THR A 172 -55.17 14.72 -12.40
C THR A 172 -54.15 14.79 -13.53
N ARG A 173 -54.48 15.40 -14.69
CA ARG A 173 -53.62 15.43 -15.88
C ARG A 173 -52.27 16.06 -15.61
N ASP A 174 -52.29 17.30 -15.15
CA ASP A 174 -51.06 18.09 -15.03
C ASP A 174 -50.14 17.48 -13.97
N VAL A 175 -50.71 16.89 -12.91
CA VAL A 175 -49.97 16.17 -11.88
C VAL A 175 -49.28 14.93 -12.46
N LEU A 176 -50.00 14.09 -13.19
CA LEU A 176 -49.45 12.86 -13.78
C LEU A 176 -48.40 13.16 -14.85
N ILE A 177 -48.66 14.13 -15.73
CA ILE A 177 -47.69 14.55 -16.76
C ILE A 177 -46.42 15.09 -16.11
N THR A 178 -46.55 15.94 -15.09
CA THR A 178 -45.39 16.49 -14.36
C THR A 178 -44.54 15.36 -13.76
N GLN A 179 -45.18 14.38 -13.11
CA GLN A 179 -44.46 13.24 -12.52
C GLN A 179 -43.71 12.40 -13.57
N ILE A 180 -44.32 12.18 -14.74
CA ILE A 180 -43.68 11.44 -15.84
C ILE A 180 -42.49 12.22 -16.40
N ILE A 181 -42.61 13.54 -16.60
CA ILE A 181 -41.51 14.38 -17.09
C ILE A 181 -40.34 14.36 -16.09
N THR A 182 -40.60 14.53 -14.80
CA THR A 182 -39.55 14.44 -13.78
C THR A 182 -38.87 13.07 -13.77
N ALA A 183 -39.63 11.99 -13.97
CA ALA A 183 -39.05 10.65 -14.06
C ALA A 183 -38.14 10.48 -15.30
N LEU A 184 -38.53 11.07 -16.45
CA LEU A 184 -37.71 11.10 -17.66
C LEU A 184 -36.40 11.87 -17.46
N GLU A 185 -36.47 13.07 -16.85
CA GLU A 185 -35.30 13.90 -16.55
C GLU A 185 -34.29 13.13 -15.67
N LEU A 186 -34.75 12.52 -14.59
CA LEU A 186 -33.91 11.72 -13.70
C LEU A 186 -33.28 10.52 -14.40
N ALA A 187 -34.04 9.81 -15.25
CA ALA A 187 -33.52 8.68 -16.01
C ALA A 187 -32.43 9.11 -17.00
N TYR A 188 -32.62 10.26 -17.66
CA TYR A 188 -31.67 10.84 -18.60
C TYR A 188 -30.37 11.28 -17.90
N ASP A 189 -30.48 11.98 -16.77
CA ASP A 189 -29.32 12.39 -15.96
C ASP A 189 -28.53 11.19 -15.46
N MET A 190 -29.21 10.12 -15.04
CA MET A 190 -28.54 8.87 -14.67
C MET A 190 -27.81 8.26 -15.85
N HIS A 191 -28.40 8.27 -17.05
CA HIS A 191 -27.75 7.72 -18.23
C HIS A 191 -26.45 8.46 -18.58
N ILE A 192 -26.47 9.78 -18.64
CA ILE A 192 -25.29 10.62 -18.96
C ILE A 192 -24.19 10.43 -17.92
N ASN A 193 -24.51 10.59 -16.63
CA ASN A 193 -23.49 10.63 -15.59
C ASN A 193 -22.89 9.25 -15.28
N ILE A 194 -23.63 8.17 -15.52
CA ILE A 194 -23.23 6.81 -15.15
C ILE A 194 -22.72 6.03 -16.37
N SER A 195 -23.38 6.14 -17.52
CA SER A 195 -23.26 5.17 -18.64
C SER A 195 -22.50 5.67 -19.87
N GLU A 196 -22.49 6.99 -20.16
CA GLU A 196 -21.82 7.55 -21.35
C GLU A 196 -20.28 7.46 -21.30
N GLU A 197 -19.63 7.64 -22.47
CA GLU A 197 -18.17 7.61 -22.67
C GLU A 197 -17.37 8.57 -21.76
N TYR A 198 -18.03 9.58 -21.19
CA TYR A 198 -17.42 10.56 -20.26
C TYR A 198 -17.94 10.46 -18.82
N GLY A 199 -18.82 9.49 -18.52
CA GLY A 199 -19.40 9.29 -17.20
C GLY A 199 -18.50 8.50 -16.24
N LEU A 200 -19.02 8.18 -15.05
CA LEU A 200 -18.32 7.46 -13.98
C LEU A 200 -17.64 6.16 -14.46
N LYS A 201 -18.27 5.45 -15.41
CA LYS A 201 -17.72 4.25 -16.04
C LYS A 201 -16.35 4.47 -16.70
N SER A 202 -16.14 5.58 -17.39
CA SER A 202 -14.87 5.85 -18.08
C SER A 202 -13.74 6.20 -17.11
N VAL A 203 -14.07 6.93 -16.04
CA VAL A 203 -13.14 7.21 -14.94
C VAL A 203 -12.66 5.92 -14.28
N ILE A 204 -13.56 4.96 -14.07
CA ILE A 204 -13.17 3.67 -13.48
C ILE A 204 -12.34 2.83 -14.43
N LEU A 205 -12.68 2.81 -15.73
CA LEU A 205 -11.86 2.15 -16.74
C LEU A 205 -10.45 2.74 -16.81
N TYR A 206 -10.32 4.06 -16.68
CA TYR A 206 -9.03 4.74 -16.57
C TYR A 206 -8.22 4.23 -15.36
N TRP A 207 -8.81 4.20 -14.17
CA TRP A 207 -8.13 3.71 -12.97
C TRP A 207 -7.78 2.23 -13.05
N LYS A 208 -8.70 1.39 -13.56
CA LYS A 208 -8.46 -0.05 -13.79
C LYS A 208 -7.24 -0.28 -14.70
N LYS A 209 -7.10 0.53 -15.76
CA LYS A 209 -5.94 0.49 -16.65
C LYS A 209 -4.67 1.00 -15.97
N LYS A 210 -4.78 2.07 -15.18
CA LYS A 210 -3.63 2.70 -14.49
C LYS A 210 -3.00 1.76 -13.46
N PHE A 211 -3.82 1.01 -12.74
CA PHE A 211 -3.39 0.01 -11.76
C PHE A 211 -3.06 -1.35 -12.37
N ASN A 212 -3.18 -1.50 -13.70
CA ASN A 212 -3.01 -2.76 -14.40
C ASN A 212 -3.79 -3.91 -13.76
N CYS A 213 -5.06 -3.65 -13.39
CA CYS A 213 -5.96 -4.64 -12.79
C CYS A 213 -6.32 -5.72 -13.82
N LYS A 214 -5.36 -6.59 -14.15
CA LYS A 214 -5.56 -7.84 -14.87
C LYS A 214 -5.55 -8.96 -13.84
N GLY A 215 -6.75 -9.34 -13.41
CA GLY A 215 -6.90 -10.56 -12.62
C GLY A 215 -6.70 -11.82 -13.49
N PRO A 216 -6.41 -12.97 -12.87
CA PRO A 216 -6.38 -14.30 -13.51
C PRO A 216 -7.76 -14.81 -13.98
N CYS A 217 -8.77 -13.95 -14.04
CA CYS A 217 -10.09 -14.29 -14.53
C CYS A 217 -10.27 -13.75 -15.94
N GLY A 218 -10.26 -14.65 -16.92
CA GLY A 218 -10.59 -14.39 -18.30
C GLY A 218 -12.01 -13.86 -18.45
N CYS A 219 -12.13 -12.54 -18.53
CA CYS A 219 -13.24 -11.88 -19.20
C CYS A 219 -12.66 -11.11 -20.38
N ASP A 220 -12.49 -11.86 -21.47
CA ASP A 220 -12.20 -11.36 -22.82
C ASP A 220 -13.26 -10.33 -23.22
N HIS A 221 -12.89 -9.06 -23.14
CA HIS A 221 -13.36 -8.10 -24.12
C HIS A 221 -12.20 -7.74 -25.03
N ASN A 222 -12.17 -8.44 -26.17
CA ASN A 222 -11.36 -8.14 -27.35
C ASN A 222 -11.53 -6.68 -27.76
N HIS A 223 -10.70 -5.80 -27.19
CA HIS A 223 -10.30 -4.58 -27.85
C HIS A 223 -8.80 -4.64 -28.04
N ASN A 224 -8.40 -4.96 -29.27
CA ASN A 224 -7.08 -4.72 -29.82
C ASN A 224 -6.59 -3.34 -29.33
N THR A 225 -5.76 -3.34 -28.29
CA THR A 225 -5.10 -2.13 -27.83
C THR A 225 -3.61 -2.38 -27.92
N GLN A 226 -3.03 -1.77 -28.95
CA GLN A 226 -1.60 -1.57 -29.04
C GLN A 226 -1.11 -1.10 -27.67
N GLN A 227 -0.22 -1.88 -27.08
CA GLN A 227 0.54 -1.48 -25.91
C GLN A 227 1.11 -0.09 -26.22
N ALA A 228 0.72 0.92 -25.44
CA ALA A 228 1.36 2.23 -25.51
C ALA A 228 2.79 2.07 -24.98
N LYS A 229 3.68 1.59 -25.84
CA LYS A 229 5.12 1.53 -25.59
C LYS A 229 5.60 2.98 -25.69
N ILE A 230 5.80 3.61 -24.55
CA ILE A 230 6.39 4.95 -24.50
C ILE A 230 7.81 4.82 -25.07
N VAL A 231 8.05 5.52 -26.17
CA VAL A 231 9.35 5.57 -26.85
C VAL A 231 10.39 6.13 -25.88
N PRO A 232 11.55 5.48 -25.67
CA PRO A 232 12.61 6.03 -24.85
C PRO A 232 13.18 7.27 -25.54
N GLY A 233 13.05 8.42 -24.89
CA GLY A 233 13.71 9.66 -25.30
C GLY A 233 15.22 9.53 -25.19
N ASN A 234 15.90 9.88 -26.28
CA ASN A 234 17.35 9.79 -26.49
C ASN A 234 18.20 10.44 -25.37
N GLN A 235 19.28 9.73 -25.05
CA GLN A 235 20.62 10.21 -24.69
C GLN A 235 20.75 11.66 -24.19
N GLY A 236 20.83 11.80 -22.87
CA GLY A 236 21.43 12.93 -22.16
C GLY A 236 22.08 12.39 -20.90
N ASN A 237 23.41 12.37 -20.87
CA ASN A 237 24.22 11.94 -19.74
C ASN A 237 24.28 13.10 -18.73
N ASP A 238 23.30 13.20 -17.83
CA ASP A 238 23.38 14.05 -16.65
C ASP A 238 22.71 13.37 -15.45
N SER A 239 23.48 13.29 -14.37
CA SER A 239 23.17 12.65 -13.10
C SER A 239 22.08 13.39 -12.33
N CYS A 240 20.83 12.97 -12.51
CA CYS A 240 19.72 13.19 -11.58
C CYS A 240 18.59 12.21 -11.94
N LYS A 241 18.82 10.90 -11.75
CA LYS A 241 17.76 9.90 -11.92
C LYS A 241 16.79 9.96 -10.73
N LEU A 242 15.88 10.92 -10.74
CA LEU A 242 14.62 10.77 -10.02
C LEU A 242 13.78 9.74 -10.76
N GLN A 243 13.74 8.51 -10.22
CA GLN A 243 12.51 7.77 -9.86
C GLN A 243 12.72 6.25 -9.91
N PRO A 244 12.37 5.53 -8.83
CA PRO A 244 11.70 4.25 -9.01
C PRO A 244 10.38 4.56 -9.72
N ARG A 245 10.25 4.15 -10.98
CA ARG A 245 8.97 4.19 -11.68
C ARG A 245 8.43 2.77 -11.70
N ILE A 246 7.91 2.37 -10.55
CA ILE A 246 7.43 1.01 -10.33
C ILE A 246 6.15 0.79 -11.12
N SER A 247 6.12 -0.34 -11.80
CA SER A 247 4.97 -0.90 -12.49
C SER A 247 4.27 -1.93 -11.60
N LEU A 248 2.96 -2.02 -11.74
CA LEU A 248 2.13 -2.98 -11.02
C LEU A 248 1.72 -4.08 -12.02
N PRO A 249 1.66 -5.36 -11.61
CA PRO A 249 2.01 -5.88 -10.27
C PRO A 249 3.51 -5.77 -9.97
N ILE A 250 3.88 -5.58 -8.70
CA ILE A 250 5.29 -5.34 -8.32
C ILE A 250 6.22 -6.53 -8.62
N ASP A 251 5.67 -7.74 -8.72
CA ASP A 251 6.41 -8.97 -9.03
C ASP A 251 7.00 -8.98 -10.46
N GLU A 252 6.40 -8.22 -11.37
CA GLU A 252 6.88 -8.08 -12.76
C GLU A 252 7.81 -6.85 -12.92
N ASP A 253 8.08 -6.13 -11.83
CA ASP A 253 8.85 -4.89 -11.87
C ASP A 253 10.35 -5.14 -11.65
N ASP A 254 11.14 -4.73 -12.65
CA ASP A 254 12.61 -4.87 -12.64
C ASP A 254 13.26 -4.12 -11.46
N TYR A 255 12.68 -2.98 -11.03
CA TYR A 255 13.20 -2.21 -9.92
C TYR A 255 12.95 -2.92 -8.59
N PHE A 256 11.74 -3.44 -8.37
CA PHE A 256 11.43 -4.22 -7.17
C PHE A 256 12.27 -5.50 -7.09
N THR A 257 12.46 -6.19 -8.21
CA THR A 257 13.36 -7.35 -8.29
C THR A 257 14.80 -6.98 -7.90
N GLY A 258 15.32 -5.86 -8.40
CA GLY A 258 16.63 -5.35 -8.01
C GLY A 258 16.72 -5.01 -6.51
N LEU A 259 15.66 -4.42 -5.94
CA LEU A 259 15.57 -4.12 -4.50
C LEU A 259 15.62 -5.41 -3.66
N GLU A 260 14.94 -6.48 -4.09
CA GLU A 260 15.01 -7.77 -3.40
C GLU A 260 16.43 -8.35 -3.39
N ASP A 261 17.10 -8.30 -4.54
CA ASP A 261 18.45 -8.82 -4.68
C ASP A 261 19.45 -8.04 -3.83
N ASP A 262 19.32 -6.71 -3.78
CA ASP A 262 20.16 -5.87 -2.94
C ASP A 262 19.89 -6.14 -1.45
N TYR A 263 18.63 -6.32 -1.05
CA TYR A 263 18.29 -6.73 0.30
C TYR A 263 18.92 -8.09 0.67
N LYS A 264 18.88 -9.08 -0.23
CA LYS A 264 19.50 -10.40 -0.02
C LYS A 264 21.02 -10.28 0.15
N LYS A 265 21.70 -9.53 -0.73
CA LYS A 265 23.16 -9.31 -0.64
C LYS A 265 23.57 -8.63 0.66
N VAL A 266 22.89 -7.55 1.05
CA VAL A 266 23.20 -6.82 2.29
C VAL A 266 22.94 -7.70 3.51
N LYS A 267 21.91 -8.55 3.47
CA LYS A 267 21.66 -9.53 4.54
C LYS A 267 22.79 -10.56 4.66
N GLU A 268 23.25 -11.12 3.54
CA GLU A 268 24.40 -12.05 3.53
C GLU A 268 25.68 -11.38 4.05
N GLU A 269 25.92 -10.13 3.67
CA GLU A 269 27.05 -9.34 4.16
C GLU A 269 26.94 -9.05 5.66
N LEU A 270 25.75 -8.74 6.16
CA LEU A 270 25.49 -8.54 7.58
C LEU A 270 25.79 -9.80 8.40
N ASP A 271 25.33 -10.96 7.90
CA ASP A 271 25.57 -12.26 8.54
C ASP A 271 27.08 -12.59 8.57
N ARG A 272 27.82 -12.27 7.49
CA ARG A 272 29.29 -12.42 7.44
C ARG A 272 29.98 -11.50 8.45
N LEU A 273 29.64 -10.21 8.45
CA LEU A 273 30.23 -9.22 9.37
C LEU A 273 29.92 -9.53 10.83
N LYS A 274 28.77 -10.16 11.11
CA LYS A 274 28.44 -10.59 12.46
C LYS A 274 29.44 -11.62 12.99
N VAL A 275 29.78 -12.62 12.18
CA VAL A 275 30.78 -13.65 12.52
C VAL A 275 32.16 -13.03 12.70
N GLU A 276 32.56 -12.13 11.80
CA GLU A 276 33.84 -11.43 11.89
C GLU A 276 33.95 -10.54 13.14
N LEU A 277 32.86 -9.84 13.48
CA LEU A 277 32.79 -8.98 14.67
C LEU A 277 32.91 -9.81 15.95
N ASP A 278 32.21 -10.93 16.05
CA ASP A 278 32.25 -11.79 17.24
C ASP A 278 33.66 -12.37 17.44
N ALA A 279 34.32 -12.82 16.36
CA ALA A 279 35.71 -13.28 16.41
C ALA A 279 36.70 -12.15 16.77
N ALA A 280 36.50 -10.94 16.24
CA ALA A 280 37.34 -9.79 16.55
C ALA A 280 37.20 -9.35 18.01
N ARG A 281 35.98 -9.37 18.56
CA ARG A 281 35.70 -9.09 19.97
C ARG A 281 36.32 -10.14 20.89
N GLU A 282 36.17 -11.42 20.59
CA GLU A 282 36.80 -12.50 21.37
C GLU A 282 38.32 -12.33 21.45
N LYS A 283 38.97 -12.03 20.31
CA LYS A 283 40.41 -11.80 20.26
C LYS A 283 40.83 -10.56 21.05
N ARG A 284 40.08 -9.46 20.94
CA ARG A 284 40.31 -8.23 21.73
C ARG A 284 40.21 -8.52 23.23
N ASP A 285 39.17 -9.22 23.65
CA ASP A 285 38.87 -9.48 25.07
C ASP A 285 39.88 -10.43 25.68
N THR A 286 40.31 -11.45 24.94
CA THR A 286 41.40 -12.36 25.34
C THR A 286 42.71 -11.60 25.55
N LEU A 287 43.07 -10.71 24.63
CA LEU A 287 44.29 -9.90 24.75
C LEU A 287 44.19 -8.86 25.87
N LEU A 288 42.99 -8.31 26.12
CA LEU A 288 42.75 -7.41 27.24
C LEU A 288 42.93 -8.12 28.58
N ALA A 289 42.38 -9.33 28.72
CA ALA A 289 42.53 -10.15 29.92
C ALA A 289 44.01 -10.49 30.18
N CYS A 290 44.76 -10.89 29.15
CA CYS A 290 46.18 -11.20 29.30
C CYS A 290 47.02 -9.94 29.59
N LYS A 291 46.67 -8.77 29.01
CA LYS A 291 47.27 -7.48 29.37
C LYS A 291 47.07 -7.16 30.86
N GLN A 292 45.83 -7.25 31.35
CA GLN A 292 45.50 -6.98 32.75
C GLN A 292 46.16 -7.96 33.72
N SER A 293 46.29 -9.23 33.32
CA SER A 293 47.00 -10.25 34.10
C SER A 293 48.49 -9.93 34.22
N LEU A 294 49.15 -9.57 33.11
CA LEU A 294 50.55 -9.15 33.10
C LEU A 294 50.80 -7.86 33.88
N GLU A 295 49.90 -6.86 33.78
CA GLU A 295 49.98 -5.62 34.58
C GLU A 295 49.99 -5.93 36.08
N LYS A 296 49.07 -6.80 36.55
CA LYS A 296 49.02 -7.26 37.95
C LYS A 296 50.26 -8.05 38.36
N ALA A 297 50.72 -8.98 37.52
CA ALA A 297 51.89 -9.80 37.82
C ALA A 297 53.17 -8.96 37.95
N ILE A 298 53.34 -7.93 37.10
CA ILE A 298 54.48 -7.00 37.16
C ILE A 298 54.40 -6.08 38.40
N GLU A 299 53.20 -5.61 38.78
CA GLU A 299 53.01 -4.81 39.99
C GLU A 299 53.43 -5.55 41.27
N GLU A 300 53.15 -6.86 41.33
CA GLU A 300 53.47 -7.71 42.49
C GLU A 300 54.96 -8.11 42.58
N VAL A 301 55.67 -8.18 41.45
CA VAL A 301 57.09 -8.60 41.36
C VAL A 301 58.05 -7.42 41.17
N ASN A 302 57.53 -6.18 41.24
CA ASN A 302 58.32 -4.96 41.05
C ASN A 302 59.49 -4.86 42.06
N PRO A 303 60.75 -4.65 41.62
CA PRO A 303 61.92 -4.55 42.51
C PRO A 303 61.82 -3.47 43.61
N ALA A 304 61.01 -2.43 43.40
CA ALA A 304 60.73 -1.39 44.39
C ALA A 304 59.81 -1.87 45.52
N ASN A 305 58.95 -2.86 45.23
CA ASN A 305 58.07 -3.55 46.15
C ASN A 305 58.62 -4.98 46.33
N LYS A 306 59.77 -5.15 47.00
CA LYS A 306 60.38 -6.49 47.26
C LYS A 306 59.28 -7.53 47.49
N CYS A 307 59.19 -8.55 46.61
CA CYS A 307 58.16 -9.59 46.62
C CYS A 307 57.66 -9.86 48.05
N LYS A 308 56.43 -9.43 48.37
CA LYS A 308 55.83 -9.64 49.70
C LYS A 308 55.05 -10.95 49.73
#